data_AF-A0A382IAR9-F1
#
_entry.id   AF-A0A382IAR9-F1
#
_cell.length_a   1.000
_cell.length_b   1.000
_cell.length_c   1.000
_cell.angle_alpha   90.00
_cell.angle_beta   90.00
_cell.angle_gamma   90.00
#
_symmetry.space_group_name_H-M   'P 1'
#
loop_
_entity.id
_entity.type
_entity.pdbx_description
1 polymer ?
#
loop_
_entity_poly.entity_id
_entity_poly.type
_entity_poly.pdbx_seq_one_letter_code
_entity_poly.pdbx_strand_id
1 'polypeptide(L)'
;MFGTPLAETAPLLRHERELLIIVGAERVPRWAFDIADWNVAIGSQPHSEVAALAILLAELNPRWAQPYLDGKLQAIPDTQRRQLATIPTKDVCLAQHRDAGSSAPLVAHCRAVASMTSAVTAALNGNIALATAGALLHDIGRNRATGIEHCSIGATIVTEAGFHPGVAHIVRAHVGAGIPQHEARALGLPPGDYLPRTLEARIVAACDNLFAGSRRRLLIDCTNMLQSQGHDAAARRAVRLHRWISRRLGCDLDVF
;
A
#
# COMPACT_ATOMS: atom_id res chain seq x y z
N MET A 1 9.28 -0.33 35.25
CA MET A 1 8.28 -1.42 35.22
C MET A 1 8.91 -2.70 35.75
N PHE A 2 8.09 -3.70 36.12
CA PHE A 2 8.53 -5.00 36.61
C PHE A 2 8.30 -6.06 35.52
N GLY A 3 9.08 -7.14 35.55
CA GLY A 3 8.99 -8.23 34.56
C GLY A 3 10.27 -8.41 33.75
N THR A 4 10.29 -9.46 32.94
CA THR A 4 11.42 -9.80 32.06
C THR A 4 11.50 -8.81 30.90
N PRO A 5 12.70 -8.31 30.53
CA PRO A 5 12.84 -7.34 29.44
C PRO A 5 12.25 -7.85 28.11
N LEU A 6 11.53 -6.99 27.39
CA LEU A 6 10.91 -7.33 26.10
C LEU A 6 11.89 -7.97 25.12
N ALA A 7 13.14 -7.51 25.07
CA ALA A 7 14.16 -8.04 24.16
C ALA A 7 14.47 -9.53 24.41
N GLU A 8 14.32 -9.99 25.66
CA GLU A 8 14.52 -11.39 26.04
C GLU A 8 13.26 -12.22 25.83
N THR A 9 12.08 -11.66 26.13
CA THR A 9 10.82 -12.39 26.09
C THR A 9 10.19 -12.45 24.69
N ALA A 10 10.37 -11.42 23.86
CA ALA A 10 9.72 -11.35 22.54
C ALA A 10 10.05 -12.53 21.61
N PRO A 11 11.29 -13.05 21.53
CA PRO A 11 11.58 -14.25 20.76
C PRO A 11 10.75 -15.46 21.17
N LEU A 12 10.46 -15.61 22.47
CA LEU A 12 9.68 -16.72 23.01
C LEU A 12 8.19 -16.52 22.69
N LEU A 13 7.66 -15.32 22.92
CA LEU A 13 6.27 -14.97 22.63
C LEU A 13 5.91 -15.11 21.14
N ARG A 14 6.86 -14.93 20.22
CA ARG A 14 6.64 -15.16 18.77
C ARG A 14 6.29 -16.61 18.43
N HIS A 15 6.57 -17.57 19.32
CA HIS A 15 6.25 -18.98 19.13
C HIS A 15 4.89 -19.37 19.73
N GLU A 16 4.27 -18.49 20.52
CA GLU A 16 2.95 -18.70 21.08
C GLU A 16 1.86 -18.52 20.01
N ARG A 17 0.86 -19.41 20.04
CA ARG A 17 -0.23 -19.40 19.03
C ARG A 17 -1.33 -18.41 19.36
N GLU A 18 -1.64 -18.26 20.64
CA GLU A 18 -2.72 -17.42 21.14
C GLU A 18 -2.22 -16.62 22.34
N LEU A 19 -2.42 -15.29 22.29
CA LEU A 19 -1.94 -14.37 23.32
C LEU A 19 -3.11 -13.51 23.82
N LEU A 20 -3.36 -13.57 25.12
CA LEU A 20 -4.18 -12.59 25.83
C LEU A 20 -3.23 -11.59 26.49
N ILE A 21 -3.25 -10.34 26.03
CA ILE A 21 -2.37 -9.29 26.55
C ILE A 21 -3.15 -8.44 27.55
N ILE A 22 -2.73 -8.44 28.80
CA ILE A 22 -3.24 -7.54 29.84
C ILE A 22 -2.25 -6.38 29.97
N VAL A 23 -2.72 -5.16 29.68
CA VAL A 23 -1.92 -3.94 29.85
C VAL A 23 -2.62 -3.04 30.86
N GLY A 24 -1.87 -2.58 31.85
CA GLY A 24 -2.36 -1.62 32.83
C GLY A 24 -1.29 -1.23 33.83
N ALA A 25 -1.54 -0.14 34.55
CA ALA A 25 -0.71 0.33 35.64
C ALA A 25 -1.26 -0.17 37.00
N GLU A 26 -1.43 0.74 37.97
CA GLU A 26 -1.85 0.46 39.35
C GLU A 26 -3.17 -0.34 39.48
N ARG A 27 -4.07 -0.25 38.50
CA ARG A 27 -5.39 -0.87 38.57
C ARG A 27 -5.42 -2.34 38.15
N VAL A 28 -4.29 -2.90 37.69
CA VAL A 28 -4.22 -4.32 37.36
C VAL A 28 -4.28 -5.11 38.68
N PRO A 29 -5.30 -5.96 38.88
CA PRO A 29 -5.46 -6.68 40.13
C PRO A 29 -4.32 -7.70 40.31
N ARG A 30 -3.86 -7.89 41.55
CA ARG A 30 -2.71 -8.74 41.88
C ARG A 30 -2.80 -10.14 41.26
N TRP A 31 -3.97 -10.75 41.27
CA TRP A 31 -4.19 -12.10 40.73
C TRP A 31 -3.79 -12.22 39.25
N ALA A 32 -3.85 -11.14 38.47
CA ALA A 32 -3.47 -11.17 37.06
C ALA A 32 -1.97 -11.46 36.90
N PHE A 33 -1.13 -10.97 37.83
CA PHE A 33 0.30 -11.30 37.86
C PHE A 33 0.54 -12.72 38.36
N ASP A 34 -0.29 -13.22 39.27
CA ASP A 34 -0.15 -14.56 39.85
C ASP A 34 -0.45 -15.68 38.83
N ILE A 35 -1.34 -15.42 37.86
CA ILE A 35 -1.74 -16.42 36.85
C ILE A 35 -1.08 -16.23 35.48
N ALA A 36 -0.34 -15.14 35.26
CA ALA A 36 0.25 -14.86 33.96
C ALA A 36 1.43 -15.80 33.68
N ASP A 37 1.41 -16.45 32.51
CA ASP A 37 2.56 -17.24 32.04
C ASP A 37 3.79 -16.36 31.78
N TRP A 38 3.54 -15.09 31.40
CA TRP A 38 4.56 -14.11 31.07
C TRP A 38 4.32 -12.77 31.76
N ASN A 39 5.34 -12.27 32.46
CA ASN A 39 5.36 -10.91 32.99
C ASN A 39 6.45 -10.11 32.27
N VAL A 40 6.05 -9.16 31.41
CA VAL A 40 6.95 -8.52 30.43
C VAL A 40 7.12 -7.03 30.73
N ALA A 41 8.36 -6.57 30.78
CA ALA A 41 8.71 -5.16 30.89
C ALA A 41 9.07 -4.56 29.52
N ILE A 42 8.27 -3.61 29.02
CA ILE A 42 8.53 -2.90 27.74
C ILE A 42 9.70 -1.91 27.86
N GLY A 43 9.89 -1.33 29.04
CA GLY A 43 11.00 -0.44 29.36
C GLY A 43 11.10 -0.15 30.86
N SER A 44 12.15 0.57 31.26
CA SER A 44 12.35 0.96 32.66
C SER A 44 11.76 2.34 32.99
N GLN A 45 11.49 3.17 31.98
CA GLN A 45 10.93 4.52 32.13
C GLN A 45 9.40 4.50 32.19
N PRO A 46 8.75 5.49 32.83
CA PRO A 46 7.31 5.67 32.75
C PRO A 46 6.86 5.90 31.30
N HIS A 47 5.81 5.18 30.87
CA HIS A 47 5.21 5.33 29.55
C HIS A 47 3.73 4.94 29.56
N SER A 48 3.01 5.32 28.52
CA SER A 48 1.58 4.96 28.34
C SER A 48 1.40 3.45 28.14
N GLU A 49 0.28 2.93 28.61
CA GLU A 49 -0.23 1.59 28.33
C GLU A 49 -0.42 1.37 26.82
N VAL A 50 -0.93 2.38 26.11
CA VAL A 50 -1.12 2.31 24.65
C VAL A 50 0.23 2.22 23.93
N ALA A 51 1.23 2.97 24.41
CA ALA A 51 2.60 2.87 23.88
C ALA A 51 3.23 1.51 24.18
N ALA A 52 3.02 0.97 25.39
CA ALA A 52 3.50 -0.34 25.81
C ALA A 52 2.96 -1.45 24.89
N LEU A 53 1.65 -1.44 24.63
CA LEU A 53 0.99 -2.37 23.73
C LEU A 53 1.50 -2.23 22.29
N ALA A 54 1.63 -1.00 21.78
CA ALA A 54 2.10 -0.76 20.42
C ALA A 54 3.54 -1.28 20.21
N ILE A 55 4.45 -1.04 21.17
CA ILE A 55 5.83 -1.53 21.10
C ILE A 55 5.87 -3.07 21.17
N LEU A 56 5.11 -3.69 22.08
CA LEU A 56 5.00 -5.15 22.16
C LEU A 56 4.54 -5.74 20.82
N LEU A 57 3.43 -5.24 20.27
CA LEU A 57 2.87 -5.75 19.01
C LEU A 57 3.85 -5.57 17.84
N ALA A 58 4.51 -4.41 17.74
CA ALA A 58 5.53 -4.15 16.72
C ALA A 58 6.72 -5.11 16.82
N GLU A 59 7.14 -5.46 18.04
CA GLU A 59 8.22 -6.40 18.27
C GLU A 59 7.80 -7.85 17.95
N LEU A 60 6.57 -8.25 18.29
CA LEU A 60 6.05 -9.59 17.96
C LEU A 60 5.88 -9.78 16.45
N ASN A 61 5.39 -8.76 15.74
CA ASN A 61 5.29 -8.79 14.29
C ASN A 61 5.47 -7.37 13.73
N PRO A 62 6.52 -7.12 12.92
CA PRO A 62 6.79 -5.80 12.34
C PRO A 62 5.63 -5.17 11.57
N ARG A 63 4.65 -5.95 11.11
CA ARG A 63 3.43 -5.44 10.47
C ARG A 63 2.58 -4.58 11.41
N TRP A 64 2.64 -4.80 12.72
CA TRP A 64 1.91 -4.01 13.70
C TRP A 64 2.58 -2.69 14.07
N ALA A 65 3.82 -2.44 13.63
CA ALA A 65 4.46 -1.14 13.80
C ALA A 65 3.74 -0.04 13.00
N GLN A 66 3.13 -0.42 11.88
CA GLN A 66 2.31 0.42 11.01
C GLN A 66 1.15 -0.42 10.47
N PRO A 67 0.18 -0.77 11.34
CA PRO A 67 -0.88 -1.69 10.96
C PRO A 67 -1.79 -1.05 9.92
N TYR A 68 -2.45 -1.89 9.13
CA TYR A 68 -3.55 -1.40 8.32
C TYR A 68 -4.66 -0.88 9.25
N LEU A 69 -4.95 0.42 9.12
CA LEU A 69 -6.09 1.06 9.76
C LEU A 69 -7.14 1.31 8.68
N ASP A 70 -8.33 0.72 8.83
CA ASP A 70 -9.47 0.96 7.94
C ASP A 70 -10.38 2.09 8.45
N GLY A 71 -9.78 3.06 9.14
CA GLY A 71 -10.47 4.25 9.60
C GLY A 71 -10.78 5.19 8.44
N LYS A 72 -11.99 5.79 8.42
CA LYS A 72 -12.39 6.81 7.44
C LYS A 72 -11.44 8.00 7.39
N LEU A 73 -10.82 8.32 8.53
CA LEU A 73 -9.91 9.44 8.70
C LEU A 73 -8.58 8.90 9.23
N GLN A 74 -7.50 9.20 8.52
CA GLN A 74 -6.17 8.74 8.89
C GLN A 74 -5.27 9.93 9.19
N ALA A 75 -4.56 9.86 10.31
CA ALA A 75 -3.51 10.81 10.63
C ALA A 75 -2.26 10.39 9.86
N ILE A 76 -1.81 11.25 8.95
CA ILE A 76 -0.57 11.05 8.20
C ILE A 76 0.55 11.65 9.04
N PRO A 77 1.58 10.86 9.43
CA PRO A 77 2.77 11.41 10.05
C PRO A 77 3.41 12.46 9.14
N ASP A 78 3.58 13.68 9.65
CA ASP A 78 4.21 14.78 8.95
C ASP A 78 5.07 15.58 9.94
N THR A 79 6.17 16.15 9.43
CA THR A 79 7.18 16.83 10.24
C THR A 79 6.74 18.21 10.76
N GLN A 80 5.70 18.81 10.19
CA GLN A 80 5.28 20.17 10.51
C GLN A 80 3.90 20.24 11.17
N ARG A 81 2.90 19.50 10.66
CA ARG A 81 1.52 19.59 11.17
C ARG A 81 0.79 18.25 11.07
N ARG A 82 -0.22 18.03 11.91
CA ARG A 82 -1.14 16.90 11.76
C ARG A 82 -1.92 17.04 10.45
N GLN A 83 -1.60 16.20 9.46
CA GLN A 83 -2.39 16.10 8.24
C GLN A 83 -3.42 14.97 8.40
N LEU A 84 -4.68 15.31 8.15
CA LEU A 84 -5.76 14.35 8.07
C LEU A 84 -6.05 14.12 6.60
N ALA A 85 -6.07 12.86 6.18
CA ALA A 85 -6.43 12.51 4.82
C ALA A 85 -7.40 11.34 4.82
N THR A 86 -8.24 11.30 3.79
CA THR A 86 -9.24 10.25 3.61
C THR A 86 -8.88 9.40 2.41
N ILE A 87 -9.06 8.09 2.53
CA ILE A 87 -9.05 7.21 1.37
C ILE A 87 -10.43 7.37 0.70
N PRO A 88 -10.50 7.82 -0.56
CA PRO A 88 -11.78 8.03 -1.21
C PRO A 88 -12.50 6.70 -1.42
N THR A 89 -13.83 6.70 -1.24
CA THR A 89 -14.65 5.54 -1.56
C THR A 89 -14.70 5.33 -3.07
N LYS A 90 -15.16 4.14 -3.51
CA LYS A 90 -15.40 3.85 -4.93
C LYS A 90 -16.28 4.91 -5.60
N ASP A 91 -17.35 5.34 -4.94
CA ASP A 91 -18.28 6.32 -5.50
C ASP A 91 -17.64 7.71 -5.66
N VAL A 92 -16.79 8.11 -4.70
CA VAL A 92 -15.99 9.34 -4.80
C VAL A 92 -15.00 9.25 -5.96
N CYS A 93 -14.30 8.12 -6.11
CA CYS A 93 -13.37 7.92 -7.23
C CYS A 93 -14.08 8.01 -8.59
N LEU A 94 -15.28 7.42 -8.69
CA LEU A 94 -16.09 7.47 -9.90
C LEU A 94 -16.68 8.86 -10.17
N ALA A 95 -17.00 9.63 -9.12
CA ALA A 95 -17.38 11.02 -9.25
C ALA A 95 -16.23 11.85 -9.84
N GLN A 96 -15.00 11.66 -9.36
CA GLN A 96 -13.82 12.33 -9.90
C GLN A 96 -13.63 12.05 -11.40
N HIS A 97 -13.86 10.81 -11.85
CA HIS A 97 -13.84 10.49 -13.28
C HIS A 97 -14.93 11.22 -14.08
N ARG A 98 -16.15 11.33 -13.53
CA ARG A 98 -17.24 12.08 -14.18
C ARG A 98 -16.91 13.56 -14.29
N ASP A 99 -16.44 14.15 -13.19
CA ASP A 99 -16.11 15.58 -13.12
C ASP A 99 -14.91 15.92 -14.03
N ALA A 100 -13.96 15.00 -14.18
CA ALA A 100 -12.83 15.13 -15.09
C ALA A 100 -13.16 14.85 -16.57
N GLY A 101 -14.39 14.43 -16.90
CA GLY A 101 -14.80 14.09 -18.27
C GLY A 101 -14.17 12.80 -18.80
N SER A 102 -13.86 11.83 -17.93
CA SER A 102 -13.23 10.57 -18.31
C SER A 102 -14.09 9.75 -19.27
N SER A 103 -13.45 9.24 -20.32
CA SER A 103 -14.12 8.39 -21.30
C SER A 103 -14.59 7.06 -20.69
N ALA A 104 -15.67 6.49 -21.22
CA ALA A 104 -16.17 5.20 -20.76
C ALA A 104 -15.12 4.07 -20.84
N PRO A 105 -14.29 3.96 -21.90
CA PRO A 105 -13.20 2.97 -21.95
C PRO A 105 -12.16 3.14 -20.83
N LEU A 106 -11.79 4.38 -20.50
CA LEU A 106 -10.85 4.69 -19.42
C LEU A 106 -11.40 4.21 -18.06
N VAL A 107 -12.65 4.57 -17.75
CA VAL A 107 -13.31 4.15 -16.51
C VAL A 107 -13.49 2.63 -16.46
N ALA A 108 -13.78 1.99 -17.59
CA ALA A 108 -13.89 0.53 -17.67
C ALA A 108 -12.54 -0.16 -17.38
N HIS A 109 -11.44 0.37 -17.91
CA HIS A 109 -10.09 -0.10 -17.60
C HIS A 109 -9.78 0.02 -16.10
N CYS A 110 -9.94 1.21 -15.51
CA CYS A 110 -9.69 1.43 -14.08
C CYS A 110 -10.52 0.49 -13.19
N ARG A 111 -11.79 0.22 -13.55
CA ARG A 111 -12.64 -0.74 -12.82
C ARG A 111 -12.14 -2.17 -12.91
N ALA A 112 -11.67 -2.60 -14.09
CA ALA A 112 -11.14 -3.94 -14.29
C ALA A 112 -9.86 -4.16 -13.45
N VAL A 113 -8.93 -3.20 -13.50
CA VAL A 113 -7.71 -3.20 -12.67
C VAL A 113 -8.05 -3.18 -11.19
N ALA A 114 -9.00 -2.34 -10.76
CA ALA A 114 -9.42 -2.25 -9.37
C ALA A 114 -10.06 -3.55 -8.84
N SER A 115 -10.82 -4.26 -9.68
CA SER A 115 -11.42 -5.54 -9.31
C SER A 115 -10.37 -6.59 -8.99
N MET A 116 -9.36 -6.75 -9.85
CA MET A 116 -8.26 -7.69 -9.60
C MET A 116 -7.41 -7.23 -8.41
N THR A 117 -7.08 -5.93 -8.36
CA THR A 117 -6.30 -5.32 -7.28
C THR A 117 -6.92 -5.63 -5.92
N SER A 118 -8.25 -5.51 -5.78
CA SER A 118 -8.96 -5.79 -4.52
C SER A 118 -8.76 -7.25 -4.08
N ALA A 119 -8.92 -8.20 -4.99
CA ALA A 119 -8.74 -9.63 -4.71
C ALA A 119 -7.29 -9.98 -4.33
N VAL A 120 -6.31 -9.49 -5.10
CA VAL A 120 -4.88 -9.68 -4.80
C VAL A 120 -4.50 -9.05 -3.47
N THR A 121 -5.02 -7.86 -3.18
CA THR A 121 -4.73 -7.16 -1.92
C THR A 121 -5.31 -7.90 -0.72
N ALA A 122 -6.53 -8.45 -0.84
CA ALA A 122 -7.12 -9.28 0.20
C ALA A 122 -6.28 -10.54 0.47
N ALA A 123 -5.87 -11.24 -0.58
CA ALA A 123 -5.02 -12.44 -0.48
C ALA A 123 -3.64 -12.17 0.16
N LEU A 124 -3.14 -10.95 0.04
CA LEU A 124 -1.86 -10.52 0.63
C LEU A 124 -1.99 -9.77 1.96
N ASN A 125 -3.20 -9.71 2.53
CA ASN A 125 -3.51 -8.96 3.75
C ASN A 125 -3.06 -7.48 3.70
N GLY A 126 -3.21 -6.82 2.55
CA GLY A 126 -2.92 -5.40 2.36
C GLY A 126 -4.13 -4.49 2.60
N ASN A 127 -3.94 -3.17 2.43
CA ASN A 127 -5.00 -2.18 2.56
C ASN A 127 -5.89 -2.16 1.29
N ILE A 128 -7.01 -2.89 1.34
CA ILE A 128 -7.92 -3.04 0.19
C ILE A 128 -8.49 -1.68 -0.23
N ALA A 129 -8.88 -0.83 0.72
CA ALA A 129 -9.46 0.48 0.41
C ALA A 129 -8.46 1.36 -0.34
N LEU A 130 -7.21 1.44 0.13
CA LEU A 130 -6.14 2.23 -0.47
C LEU A 130 -5.76 1.72 -1.86
N ALA A 131 -5.58 0.41 -2.00
CA ALA A 131 -5.23 -0.21 -3.28
C ALA A 131 -6.35 -0.03 -4.31
N THR A 132 -7.61 -0.23 -3.91
CA THR A 132 -8.78 -0.08 -4.79
C THR A 132 -8.95 1.38 -5.22
N ALA A 133 -8.83 2.35 -4.29
CA ALA A 133 -8.87 3.77 -4.62
C ALA A 133 -7.74 4.17 -5.58
N GLY A 134 -6.52 3.71 -5.30
CA GLY A 134 -5.36 3.91 -6.16
C GLY A 134 -5.56 3.33 -7.56
N ALA A 135 -6.05 2.10 -7.68
CA ALA A 135 -6.36 1.47 -8.97
C ALA A 135 -7.49 2.17 -9.74
N LEU A 136 -8.52 2.66 -9.04
CA LEU A 136 -9.59 3.41 -9.70
C LEU A 136 -9.08 4.72 -10.28
N LEU A 137 -8.14 5.40 -9.60
CA LEU A 137 -7.68 6.74 -9.99
C LEU A 137 -6.33 6.74 -10.74
N HIS A 138 -5.64 5.62 -10.90
CA HIS A 138 -4.24 5.57 -11.38
C HIS A 138 -4.04 6.28 -12.73
N ASP A 139 -5.03 6.18 -13.61
CA ASP A 139 -5.00 6.76 -14.96
C ASP A 139 -5.84 8.06 -15.08
N ILE A 140 -6.30 8.67 -13.98
CA ILE A 140 -7.11 9.91 -14.01
C ILE A 140 -6.39 11.07 -14.75
N GLY A 141 -5.06 11.08 -14.73
CA GLY A 141 -4.25 12.06 -15.46
C GLY A 141 -4.40 11.98 -16.98
N ARG A 142 -4.92 10.86 -17.53
CA ARG A 142 -5.14 10.70 -18.98
C ARG A 142 -6.14 11.69 -19.57
N ASN A 143 -6.95 12.33 -18.73
CA ASN A 143 -7.85 13.43 -19.15
C ASN A 143 -7.09 14.70 -19.57
N ARG A 144 -5.83 14.85 -19.13
CA ARG A 144 -5.01 16.04 -19.39
C ARG A 144 -3.74 15.73 -20.19
N ALA A 145 -3.42 14.46 -20.38
CA ALA A 145 -2.15 13.99 -20.93
C ALA A 145 -2.31 12.65 -21.64
N THR A 146 -1.51 12.41 -22.68
CA THR A 146 -1.55 11.13 -23.42
C THR A 146 -0.29 10.31 -23.25
N GLY A 147 0.83 10.96 -22.87
CA GLY A 147 2.11 10.32 -22.64
C GLY A 147 2.32 9.90 -21.18
N ILE A 148 3.57 9.62 -20.81
CA ILE A 148 3.95 9.12 -19.48
C ILE A 148 3.67 10.11 -18.33
N GLU A 149 3.54 11.40 -18.65
CA GLU A 149 3.28 12.49 -17.71
C GLU A 149 1.93 12.37 -16.98
N HIS A 150 0.98 11.57 -17.50
CA HIS A 150 -0.32 11.32 -16.85
C HIS A 150 -0.17 10.81 -15.41
N CYS A 151 0.89 10.06 -15.09
CA CYS A 151 1.11 9.58 -13.73
C CYS A 151 1.42 10.73 -12.75
N SER A 152 2.21 11.70 -13.19
CA SER A 152 2.54 12.89 -12.38
C SER A 152 1.34 13.84 -12.26
N ILE A 153 0.62 14.07 -13.36
CA ILE A 153 -0.57 14.93 -13.39
C ILE A 153 -1.70 14.31 -12.55
N GLY A 154 -1.93 13.01 -12.69
CA GLY A 154 -2.90 12.27 -11.89
C GLY A 154 -2.59 12.36 -10.40
N ALA A 155 -1.31 12.23 -10.03
CA ALA A 155 -0.88 12.37 -8.64
C ALA A 155 -1.19 13.77 -8.08
N THR A 156 -0.96 14.83 -8.87
CA THR A 156 -1.35 16.20 -8.50
C THR A 156 -2.86 16.33 -8.32
N ILE A 157 -3.67 15.82 -9.26
CA ILE A 157 -5.15 15.86 -9.18
C ILE A 157 -5.65 15.25 -7.87
N VAL A 158 -5.16 14.05 -7.50
CA VAL A 158 -5.61 13.39 -6.27
C VAL A 158 -5.09 14.05 -5.00
N THR A 159 -3.90 14.68 -5.05
CA THR A 159 -3.39 15.49 -3.93
C THR A 159 -4.22 16.76 -3.73
N GLU A 160 -4.54 17.47 -4.81
CA GLU A 160 -5.39 18.68 -4.75
C GLU A 160 -6.82 18.37 -4.29
N ALA A 161 -7.33 17.17 -4.59
CA ALA A 161 -8.60 16.67 -4.07
C ALA A 161 -8.56 16.31 -2.56
N GLY A 162 -7.40 16.42 -1.90
CA GLY A 162 -7.25 16.15 -0.47
C GLY A 162 -7.23 14.67 -0.10
N PHE A 163 -7.00 13.78 -1.07
CA PHE A 163 -6.97 12.33 -0.81
C PHE A 163 -5.68 11.89 -0.13
N HIS A 164 -5.77 10.72 0.50
CA HIS A 164 -4.66 10.06 1.20
C HIS A 164 -3.37 10.06 0.35
N PRO A 165 -2.20 10.47 0.89
CA PRO A 165 -0.93 10.53 0.15
C PRO A 165 -0.53 9.19 -0.49
N GLY A 166 -0.94 8.07 0.11
CA GLY A 166 -0.77 6.74 -0.48
C GLY A 166 -1.49 6.56 -1.83
N VAL A 167 -2.66 7.20 -2.03
CA VAL A 167 -3.36 7.21 -3.33
C VAL A 167 -2.52 7.98 -4.35
N ALA A 168 -2.04 9.17 -3.98
CA ALA A 168 -1.15 9.97 -4.83
C ALA A 168 0.13 9.22 -5.20
N HIS A 169 0.71 8.47 -4.25
CA HIS A 169 1.88 7.62 -4.48
C HIS A 169 1.59 6.49 -5.48
N ILE A 170 0.47 5.79 -5.30
CA ILE A 170 0.04 4.73 -6.24
C ILE A 170 -0.13 5.29 -7.65
N VAL A 171 -0.88 6.38 -7.78
CA VAL A 171 -1.12 7.06 -9.07
C VAL A 171 0.18 7.52 -9.71
N ARG A 172 1.12 8.06 -8.93
CA ARG A 172 2.43 8.50 -9.45
C ARG A 172 3.29 7.34 -9.95
N ALA A 173 3.27 6.20 -9.25
CA ALA A 173 4.26 5.13 -9.40
C ALA A 173 3.78 3.91 -10.22
N HIS A 174 2.58 3.95 -10.80
CA HIS A 174 2.00 2.78 -11.46
C HIS A 174 2.67 2.42 -12.80
N VAL A 175 3.09 3.43 -13.59
CA VAL A 175 3.56 3.24 -14.96
C VAL A 175 4.81 2.36 -15.01
N GLY A 176 4.78 1.32 -15.87
CA GLY A 176 5.95 0.53 -16.24
C GLY A 176 6.61 -0.20 -15.07
N ALA A 177 5.81 -0.57 -14.04
CA ALA A 177 6.30 -1.11 -12.76
C ALA A 177 7.24 -0.14 -12.00
N GLY A 178 7.07 1.15 -12.25
CA GLY A 178 7.80 2.26 -11.67
C GLY A 178 8.90 2.81 -12.57
N ILE A 179 9.22 4.09 -12.35
CA ILE A 179 10.21 4.86 -13.12
C ILE A 179 11.33 5.31 -12.17
N PRO A 180 12.57 4.79 -12.30
CA PRO A 180 13.71 5.30 -11.54
C PRO A 180 13.92 6.80 -11.74
N GLN A 181 14.45 7.48 -10.72
CA GLN A 181 14.59 8.95 -10.75
C GLN A 181 15.42 9.46 -11.95
N HIS A 182 16.46 8.74 -12.38
CA HIS A 182 17.25 9.13 -13.55
C HIS A 182 16.45 9.01 -14.86
N GLU A 183 15.60 7.98 -15.00
CA GLU A 183 14.68 7.84 -16.13
C GLU A 183 13.61 8.94 -16.09
N ALA A 184 13.04 9.21 -14.92
CA ALA A 184 12.05 10.27 -14.75
C ALA A 184 12.60 11.64 -15.18
N ARG A 185 13.85 11.97 -14.80
CA ARG A 185 14.54 13.19 -15.24
C ARG A 185 14.73 13.23 -16.76
N ALA A 186 15.17 12.12 -17.37
CA ALA A 186 15.36 12.03 -18.81
C ALA A 186 14.04 12.17 -19.60
N LEU A 187 12.93 11.75 -18.99
CA LEU A 187 11.57 11.88 -19.53
C LEU A 187 10.92 13.25 -19.24
N GLY A 188 11.62 14.17 -18.56
CA GLY A 188 11.09 15.49 -18.21
C GLY A 188 10.01 15.48 -17.12
N LEU A 189 9.86 14.37 -16.38
CA LEU A 189 8.93 14.29 -15.26
C LEU A 189 9.41 15.15 -14.08
N PRO A 190 8.48 15.78 -13.32
CA PRO A 190 8.87 16.55 -12.15
C PRO A 190 9.53 15.67 -11.08
N PRO A 191 10.34 16.23 -10.17
CA PRO A 191 10.92 15.47 -9.07
C PRO A 191 9.85 14.73 -8.24
N GLY A 192 10.07 13.45 -7.96
CA GLY A 192 9.16 12.63 -7.17
C GLY A 192 9.63 11.17 -7.08
N ASP A 193 8.98 10.39 -6.21
CA ASP A 193 9.17 8.94 -6.18
C ASP A 193 8.14 8.27 -7.11
N TYR A 194 8.63 7.72 -8.21
CA TYR A 194 7.83 6.99 -9.19
C TYR A 194 8.04 5.48 -9.08
N LEU A 195 8.67 4.99 -8.01
CA LEU A 195 8.81 3.55 -7.76
C LEU A 195 7.69 3.05 -6.84
N PRO A 196 7.08 1.89 -7.11
CA PRO A 196 6.07 1.31 -6.23
C PRO A 196 6.73 0.79 -4.94
N ARG A 197 6.87 1.67 -3.94
CA ARG A 197 7.50 1.38 -2.65
C ARG A 197 6.62 0.59 -1.67
N THR A 198 5.32 0.79 -1.70
CA THR A 198 4.37 0.14 -0.79
C THR A 198 3.85 -1.19 -1.35
N LEU A 199 3.18 -1.99 -0.53
CA LEU A 199 2.55 -3.23 -1.02
C LEU A 199 1.44 -2.89 -2.02
N GLU A 200 0.59 -1.93 -1.69
CA GLU A 200 -0.55 -1.49 -2.48
C GLU A 200 -0.10 -0.94 -3.84
N ALA A 201 0.94 -0.10 -3.88
CA ALA A 201 1.48 0.42 -5.14
C ALA A 201 2.07 -0.69 -6.02
N ARG A 202 2.72 -1.69 -5.42
CA ARG A 202 3.23 -2.86 -6.15
C ARG A 202 2.10 -3.69 -6.74
N ILE A 203 1.03 -3.91 -5.98
CA ILE A 203 -0.14 -4.67 -6.45
C ILE A 203 -0.80 -3.93 -7.60
N VAL A 204 -1.07 -2.64 -7.47
CA VAL A 204 -1.74 -1.84 -8.52
C VAL A 204 -0.91 -1.83 -9.80
N ALA A 205 0.39 -1.53 -9.71
CA ALA A 205 1.28 -1.54 -10.87
C ALA A 205 1.40 -2.94 -11.51
N ALA A 206 1.38 -4.01 -10.72
CA ALA A 206 1.41 -5.37 -11.23
C ALA A 206 0.09 -5.75 -11.93
N CYS A 207 -1.06 -5.43 -11.32
CA CYS A 207 -2.36 -5.72 -11.89
C CYS A 207 -2.58 -4.95 -13.20
N ASP A 208 -2.23 -3.66 -13.24
CA ASP A 208 -2.34 -2.80 -14.42
C ASP A 208 -1.57 -3.36 -15.63
N ASN A 209 -0.35 -3.86 -15.41
CA ASN A 209 0.45 -4.51 -16.47
C ASN A 209 -0.27 -5.70 -17.13
N LEU A 210 -1.26 -6.29 -16.48
CA LEU A 210 -2.00 -7.46 -16.96
C LEU A 210 -3.34 -7.11 -17.59
N PHE A 211 -3.55 -5.83 -17.91
CA PHE A 211 -4.68 -5.35 -18.69
C PHE A 211 -4.22 -4.58 -19.94
N ALA A 212 -4.98 -4.73 -21.03
CA ALA A 212 -4.93 -3.89 -22.21
C ALA A 212 -6.35 -3.34 -22.46
N GLY A 213 -6.57 -2.07 -22.14
CA GLY A 213 -7.92 -1.56 -21.91
C GLY A 213 -8.58 -2.35 -20.76
N SER A 214 -9.82 -2.78 -20.92
CA SER A 214 -10.51 -3.62 -19.92
C SER A 214 -10.26 -5.12 -20.08
N ARG A 215 -9.51 -5.55 -21.10
CA ARG A 215 -9.28 -6.97 -21.39
C ARG A 215 -8.04 -7.47 -20.66
N ARG A 216 -8.18 -8.64 -20.04
CA ARG A 216 -7.07 -9.38 -19.43
C ARG A 216 -6.03 -9.78 -20.48
N ARG A 217 -4.74 -9.63 -20.15
CA ARG A 217 -3.60 -10.15 -20.93
C ARG A 217 -2.59 -10.85 -20.02
N LEU A 218 -1.68 -11.61 -20.61
CA LEU A 218 -0.55 -12.19 -19.89
C LEU A 218 0.56 -11.16 -19.72
N LEU A 219 1.43 -11.38 -18.72
CA LEU A 219 2.60 -10.53 -18.53
C LEU A 219 3.49 -10.51 -19.78
N ILE A 220 3.64 -11.65 -20.45
CA ILE A 220 4.49 -11.77 -21.64
C ILE A 220 4.07 -10.83 -22.76
N ASP A 221 2.76 -10.61 -22.93
CA ASP A 221 2.22 -9.68 -23.92
C ASP A 221 2.59 -8.23 -23.58
N CYS A 222 2.51 -7.87 -22.29
CA CYS A 222 2.93 -6.56 -21.78
C CYS A 222 4.43 -6.33 -22.02
N THR A 223 5.27 -7.32 -21.69
CA THR A 223 6.72 -7.18 -21.84
C THR A 223 7.15 -7.10 -23.30
N ASN A 224 6.55 -7.91 -24.18
CA ASN A 224 6.82 -7.86 -25.62
C ASN A 224 6.46 -6.48 -26.20
N MET A 225 5.32 -5.92 -25.80
CA MET A 225 4.91 -4.57 -26.19
C MET A 225 5.93 -3.52 -25.73
N LEU A 226 6.33 -3.55 -24.45
CA LEU A 226 7.33 -2.61 -23.92
C LEU A 226 8.67 -2.71 -24.66
N GLN A 227 9.14 -3.93 -24.96
CA GLN A 227 10.39 -4.14 -25.69
C GLN A 227 10.30 -3.64 -27.14
N SER A 228 9.17 -3.84 -27.82
CA SER A 228 8.95 -3.30 -29.17
C SER A 228 8.99 -1.78 -29.24
N GLN A 229 8.73 -1.10 -28.11
CA GLN A 229 8.79 0.35 -27.94
C GLN A 229 10.17 0.84 -27.42
N GLY A 230 11.15 -0.05 -27.26
CA GLY A 230 12.48 0.29 -26.72
C GLY A 230 12.53 0.46 -25.21
N HIS A 231 11.54 -0.04 -24.46
CA HIS A 231 11.44 0.07 -23.01
C HIS A 231 11.90 -1.20 -22.27
N ASP A 232 13.04 -1.77 -22.66
CA ASP A 232 13.58 -3.00 -22.08
C ASP A 232 13.78 -2.95 -20.55
N ALA A 233 14.17 -1.78 -20.03
CA ALA A 233 14.34 -1.59 -18.60
C ALA A 233 13.00 -1.72 -17.83
N ALA A 234 11.93 -1.16 -18.38
CA ALA A 234 10.57 -1.28 -17.84
C ALA A 234 10.05 -2.72 -17.95
N ALA A 235 10.25 -3.39 -19.08
CA ALA A 235 9.90 -4.80 -19.25
C ALA A 235 10.57 -5.69 -18.18
N ARG A 236 11.88 -5.51 -17.95
CA ARG A 236 12.60 -6.23 -16.88
C ARG A 236 12.06 -5.91 -15.48
N ARG A 237 11.63 -4.67 -15.22
CA ARG A 237 11.00 -4.30 -13.94
C ARG A 237 9.64 -4.98 -13.77
N ALA A 238 8.80 -4.99 -14.80
CA ALA A 238 7.50 -5.65 -14.80
C ALA A 238 7.64 -7.14 -14.46
N VAL A 239 8.60 -7.85 -15.07
CA VAL A 239 8.91 -9.25 -14.73
C VAL A 239 9.30 -9.43 -13.27
N ARG A 240 10.18 -8.58 -12.73
CA ARG A 240 10.59 -8.67 -11.33
C ARG A 240 9.43 -8.41 -10.37
N LEU A 241 8.58 -7.42 -10.68
CA LEU A 241 7.41 -7.08 -9.88
C LEU A 241 6.39 -8.22 -9.89
N HIS A 242 6.07 -8.77 -11.06
CA HIS A 242 5.16 -9.91 -11.22
C HIS A 242 5.63 -11.12 -10.42
N ARG A 243 6.91 -11.48 -10.53
CA ARG A 243 7.51 -12.58 -9.73
C ARG A 243 7.50 -12.30 -8.23
N TRP A 244 7.59 -11.03 -7.81
CA TRP A 244 7.56 -10.65 -6.41
C TRP A 244 6.17 -10.81 -5.80
N ILE A 245 5.12 -10.46 -6.56
CA ILE A 245 3.72 -10.64 -6.17
C ILE A 245 3.36 -12.13 -6.20
N SER A 246 3.66 -12.83 -7.29
CA SER A 246 3.35 -14.26 -7.46
C SER A 246 3.92 -15.11 -6.33
N ARG A 247 5.17 -14.87 -5.93
CA ARG A 247 5.79 -15.57 -4.79
C ARG A 247 5.06 -15.36 -3.46
N ARG A 248 4.42 -14.20 -3.25
CA ARG A 248 3.64 -13.93 -2.03
C ARG A 248 2.25 -14.52 -2.07
N LEU A 249 1.65 -14.61 -3.26
CA LEU A 249 0.37 -15.27 -3.47
C LEU A 249 0.48 -16.80 -3.41
N GLY A 250 1.67 -17.35 -3.66
CA GLY A 250 1.87 -18.80 -3.78
C GLY A 250 1.40 -19.37 -5.13
N CYS A 251 1.03 -18.52 -6.08
CA CYS A 251 0.64 -18.89 -7.44
C CYS A 251 1.09 -17.80 -8.43
N ASP A 252 1.08 -18.11 -9.73
CA ASP A 252 1.39 -17.13 -10.76
C ASP A 252 0.27 -16.08 -10.87
N LEU A 253 0.62 -14.79 -10.82
CA LEU A 253 -0.33 -13.70 -10.92
C LEU A 253 -1.06 -13.67 -12.29
N ASP A 254 -0.51 -14.28 -13.33
CA ASP A 254 -1.19 -14.43 -14.63
C ASP A 254 -2.46 -15.31 -14.52
N VAL A 255 -2.49 -16.27 -13.58
CA VAL A 255 -3.59 -17.22 -13.39
C VAL A 255 -4.45 -16.93 -12.14
N PHE A 256 -4.17 -15.83 -11.44
CA PHE A 256 -4.93 -15.36 -10.28
C PHE A 256 -6.25 -14.70 -10.69
#